data_AF-A0A376WSF1-F1
#
_entry.id   AF-A0A376WSF1-F1
#
_cell.length_a   1.000
_cell.length_b   1.000
_cell.length_c   1.000
_cell.angle_alpha   90.00
_cell.angle_beta   90.00
_cell.angle_gamma   90.00
#
_symmetry.space_group_name_H-M   'P 1'
#
loop_
_entity.id
_entity.type
_entity.pdbx_description
1 polymer ?
#
loop_
_entity_poly.entity_id
_entity_poly.type
_entity_poly.pdbx_seq_one_letter_code
_entity_poly.pdbx_strand_id
1 'polypeptide(L)' 'MKVDIDTSDKLYADAWLGFKGTDWKNEINVRDFIQHNYTPYEGDESFLAEATPATTELWEKSNGRHPYRKCNPRAG' A
#
# COMPACT_ATOMS: atom_id res chain seq x y z
N MET A 1 18.64 -0.24 17.50
CA MET A 1 18.46 1.12 18.04
C MET A 1 17.10 1.16 18.70
N LYS A 2 17.04 1.39 20.02
CA LYS A 2 15.78 1.66 20.71
C LYS A 2 15.56 3.16 20.60
N VAL A 3 14.51 3.58 19.91
CA VAL A 3 14.14 4.99 19.83
C VAL A 3 13.10 5.19 20.91
N ASP A 4 13.36 6.11 21.83
CA ASP A 4 12.40 6.48 22.89
C ASP A 4 11.32 7.37 22.25
N ILE A 5 10.39 6.75 21.52
CA ILE A 5 9.23 7.42 20.94
C ILE A 5 8.10 7.24 21.94
N ASP A 6 7.50 8.35 22.38
CA ASP A 6 6.26 8.30 23.13
C ASP A 6 5.10 7.95 22.19
N THR A 7 4.89 6.65 22.02
CA THR A 7 3.81 6.09 21.22
C THR A 7 2.45 6.19 21.89
N SER A 8 2.38 6.78 23.09
CA SER A 8 1.13 7.16 23.75
C SER A 8 0.61 8.52 23.31
N ASP A 9 1.35 9.25 22.46
CA ASP A 9 0.85 10.44 21.77
C ASP A 9 -0.42 10.08 20.96
N LYS A 10 -1.43 10.93 21.07
CA LYS A 10 -2.76 10.76 20.48
C LYS A 10 -2.69 10.44 18.99
N LEU A 11 -1.73 11.02 18.28
CA LEU A 11 -1.51 10.79 16.85
C LEU A 11 -1.29 9.31 16.51
N TYR A 12 -0.50 8.59 17.32
CA TYR A 12 -0.23 7.17 17.09
C TYR A 12 -1.38 6.28 17.57
N ALA A 13 -2.03 6.65 18.68
CA ALA A 13 -3.19 5.91 19.19
C ALA A 13 -4.33 5.84 18.16
N ASP A 14 -4.63 6.94 17.48
CA ASP A 14 -5.66 6.99 16.44
C ASP A 14 -5.24 6.19 15.19
N ALA A 15 -3.99 6.33 14.75
CA ALA A 15 -3.47 5.61 13.58
C ALA A 15 -3.33 4.08 13.80
N TRP A 16 -3.13 3.65 15.04
CA TRP A 16 -2.91 2.24 15.41
C TRP A 16 -4.14 1.54 15.97
N LEU A 17 -5.29 2.22 15.99
CA LEU A 17 -6.54 1.67 16.49
C LEU A 17 -6.93 0.42 15.70
N GLY A 18 -7.12 -0.70 16.42
CA GLY A 18 -7.50 -1.98 15.84
C GLY A 18 -6.33 -2.88 15.42
N PHE A 19 -5.09 -2.37 15.37
CA PHE A 19 -3.92 -3.22 15.13
C PHE A 19 -3.47 -3.97 16.40
N LYS A 20 -3.21 -5.27 16.23
CA LYS A 20 -2.75 -6.26 17.21
C LYS A 20 -1.22 -6.24 17.35
N GLY A 21 -0.71 -6.81 18.44
CA GLY A 21 0.72 -6.87 18.74
C GLY A 21 1.22 -5.69 19.60
N THR A 22 2.38 -5.89 20.22
CA THR A 22 2.95 -4.97 21.23
C THR A 22 4.38 -4.57 20.92
N ASP A 23 5.21 -5.45 20.34
CA ASP A 23 6.64 -5.20 20.22
C ASP A 23 6.90 -4.12 19.17
N TRP A 24 6.19 -4.17 18.04
CA TRP A 24 6.25 -3.14 17.00
C TRP A 24 5.79 -1.74 17.46
N LYS A 25 5.04 -1.64 18.56
CA LYS A 25 4.65 -0.35 19.16
C LYS A 25 5.76 0.25 20.01
N ASN A 26 6.66 -0.56 20.54
CA ASN A 26 7.72 -0.12 21.45
C ASN A 26 9.11 -0.08 20.78
N GLU A 27 9.25 -0.66 19.60
CA GLU A 27 10.48 -0.64 18.80
C GLU A 27 10.19 -0.71 17.30
N ILE A 28 11.18 -0.35 16.49
CA ILE A 28 11.09 -0.51 15.02
C ILE A 28 11.15 -2.01 14.70
N ASN A 29 9.98 -2.64 14.60
CA ASN A 29 9.83 -4.06 14.30
C ASN A 29 8.67 -4.32 13.32
N VAL A 30 8.94 -4.02 12.05
CA VAL A 30 7.95 -4.17 10.95
C VAL A 30 7.51 -5.63 10.77
N ARG A 31 8.38 -6.60 11.08
CA ARG A 31 8.06 -8.03 10.98
C ARG A 31 6.94 -8.41 11.95
N ASP A 32 7.06 -8.00 13.21
CA ASP A 32 6.06 -8.26 14.26
C ASP A 32 4.71 -7.61 13.91
N PHE A 33 4.73 -6.38 13.38
CA PHE A 33 3.52 -5.70 12.89
C PHE A 33 2.81 -6.51 11.81
N ILE A 34 3.53 -6.92 10.76
CA ILE A 34 2.94 -7.65 9.64
C ILE A 34 2.33 -8.95 10.14
N GLN A 35 3.10 -9.77 10.88
CA GLN A 35 2.64 -11.09 11.33
C GLN A 35 1.36 -11.03 12.18
N HIS A 36 1.17 -9.99 12.99
CA HIS A 36 -0.01 -9.85 13.83
C HIS A 36 -1.23 -9.24 13.11
N ASN A 37 -1.04 -8.57 11.97
CA ASN A 37 -2.08 -7.71 11.38
C ASN A 37 -2.45 -8.04 9.93
N TYR A 38 -1.66 -8.86 9.23
CA TYR A 38 -2.05 -9.30 7.89
C TYR A 38 -3.14 -10.38 7.97
N THR A 39 -4.05 -10.36 6.99
CA THR A 39 -4.98 -11.47 6.76
C THR A 39 -4.53 -12.18 5.49
N PRO A 40 -4.10 -13.45 5.56
CA PRO A 40 -3.83 -14.24 4.37
C PRO A 40 -5.06 -14.23 3.45
N TYR A 41 -4.84 -13.98 2.16
CA TYR A 41 -5.87 -14.07 1.14
C TYR A 41 -5.59 -15.26 0.24
N GLU A 42 -6.47 -16.26 0.27
CA GLU A 42 -6.36 -17.50 -0.50
C GLU A 42 -7.45 -17.61 -1.60
N GLY A 43 -8.19 -16.52 -1.84
CA GLY A 43 -9.18 -16.42 -2.91
C GLY A 43 -8.57 -16.10 -4.27
N ASP A 44 -9.39 -15.58 -5.18
CA ASP A 44 -9.02 -15.26 -6.56
C ASP A 44 -9.13 -13.75 -6.87
N GLU A 45 -8.99 -13.39 -8.14
CA GLU A 45 -9.01 -12.00 -8.60
C GLU A 45 -10.41 -11.39 -8.72
N SER A 46 -11.48 -12.10 -8.35
CA SER A 46 -12.86 -11.64 -8.55
C SER A 46 -13.24 -10.39 -7.76
N PHE A 47 -12.52 -10.06 -6.68
CA PHE A 47 -12.76 -8.84 -5.90
C PHE A 47 -12.10 -7.59 -6.49
N LEU A 48 -11.24 -7.74 -7.50
CA LEU A 48 -10.49 -6.62 -8.07
C LEU A 48 -11.45 -5.60 -8.70
N ALA A 49 -11.20 -4.32 -8.41
CA ALA A 49 -11.93 -3.21 -9.00
C ALA A 49 -11.12 -2.55 -10.12
N GLU A 50 -11.81 -1.99 -11.10
CA GLU A 50 -11.21 -1.24 -12.21
C GLU A 50 -10.56 0.07 -11.75
N ALA A 51 -9.67 0.61 -12.58
CA ALA A 51 -9.02 1.89 -12.33
C ALA A 51 -10.02 3.05 -12.31
N THR A 52 -9.78 4.04 -11.43
CA THR A 52 -10.60 5.25 -11.39
C THR A 52 -10.27 6.19 -12.56
N PRO A 53 -11.20 7.06 -13.00
CA PRO A 53 -10.93 8.05 -14.04
C PRO A 53 -9.71 8.95 -13.74
N ALA A 54 -9.54 9.34 -12.47
CA ALA A 54 -8.38 10.14 -12.04
C ALA A 54 -7.06 9.36 -12.21
N THR A 55 -7.06 8.05 -11.92
CA THR A 55 -5.89 7.18 -12.15
C THR A 55 -5.56 7.10 -13.64
N THR A 56 -6.56 6.89 -14.50
CA THR A 56 -6.37 6.82 -15.96
C THR A 56 -5.81 8.12 -16.52
N GLU A 57 -6.35 9.28 -16.11
CA GLU A 57 -5.87 10.59 -16.54
C GLU A 57 -4.41 10.85 -16.12
N LEU A 58 -4.06 10.53 -14.87
CA LEU A 58 -2.68 10.65 -14.39
C LEU A 58 -1.73 9.74 -15.16
N TRP A 59 -2.16 8.51 -15.44
CA TRP A 59 -1.38 7.54 -16.22
C TRP A 59 -1.14 8.02 -17.65
N GLU A 60 -2.17 8.57 -18.30
CA GLU A 60 -2.06 9.17 -19.64
C GLU A 60 -1.14 10.39 -19.68
N LYS A 61 -1.15 11.25 -18.66
CA LYS A 61 -0.21 12.39 -18.57
C LYS A 61 1.24 11.92 -18.44
N SER A 62 1.48 10.90 -17.62
CA SER A 62 2.81 10.32 -17.43
C SER A 62 3.31 9.61 -18.70
N ASN A 63 2.45 8.82 -19.34
CA ASN A 63 2.79 8.06 -20.55
C ASN A 63 2.77 8.90 -21.84
N GLY A 64 1.98 9.96 -21.89
CA GLY A 64 1.91 10.90 -23.01
C GLY A 64 3.21 11.69 -23.20
N ARG A 65 4.12 11.66 -22.22
CA ARG A 65 5.47 12.21 -22.34
C ARG A 65 6.47 11.25 -23.02
N HIS A 66 6.07 10.03 -23.36
CA HIS A 66 6.87 9.12 -24.18
C HIS A 66 6.38 9.14 -25.65
N PRO A 67 7.07 9.84 -26.58
CA PRO A 67 6.63 9.99 -27.98
C PRO A 67 6.60 8.69 -28.81
N TYR A 68 6.85 7.51 -28.23
CA TYR A 68 7.10 6.26 -28.97
C TYR A 68 6.24 5.06 -28.54
N ARG A 69 5.01 5.27 -28.04
CA ARG A 69 4.05 4.17 -27.87
C ARG A 69 2.70 4.46 -28.52
N LYS A 70 2.71 4.90 -29.78
CA LYS A 70 1.57 4.62 -30.66
C LYS A 70 1.65 3.14 -31.04
N CYS A 71 0.56 2.42 -30.80
CA CYS A 71 0.34 1.01 -31.06
C CYS A 71 1.02 0.55 -32.36
N ASN A 72 1.79 -0.55 -32.31
CA ASN A 72 2.18 -1.28 -33.51
C ASN A 72 1.00 -2.17 -33.94
N PRO A 73 0.37 -1.94 -35.11
CA PRO A 73 -0.74 -2.77 -35.59
C PRO A 73 -0.27 -4.08 -36.26
N ARG A 74 0.95 -4.55 -35.99
CA ARG A 74 1.48 -5.82 -36.53
C ARG A 74 1.69 -6.85 -35.43
N ALA A 75 0.59 -7.44 -34.98
CA ALA A 75 0.55 -8.85 -34.64
C ALA A 75 -0.60 -9.43 -35.48
N GLY A 76 -0.24 -9.90 -36.68
CA GLY A 76 -1.07 -10.82 -37.44
C GLY A 76 -0.88 -12.24 -36.91
#